data_AF-A0A651F975-F1
#
_entry.id   AF-A0A651F975-F1
#
_cell.length_a   1.000
_cell.length_b   1.000
_cell.length_c   1.000
_cell.angle_alpha   90.00
_cell.angle_beta   90.00
_cell.angle_gamma   90.00
#
_symmetry.space_group_name_H-M   'P 1'
#
loop_
_entity.id
_entity.type
_entity.pdbx_description
1 polymer ?
#
loop_
_entity_poly.entity_id
_entity_poly.type
_entity_poly.pdbx_seq_one_letter_code
_entity_poly.pdbx_strand_id
1 'polypeptide(L)'
;MAAARKKAAPSASARKRVNALIREVAKNPECAALIALARREKIRIVISDKPRAVGATGLFHEDDKAIDLDRKAKDKELAEILAHELRHLWQSRIIRLDTNGLSAVNSMVQRRITECDAFAYQIRFQLTSGRDDLAEIKKSLAEMPDKKKAAASLKEFNALSAMVDMKAFFMSMQSEMDCYDRQTIETLQHKLEIARIFVKYRELLENTPSKAKKWEAERSKNNRRLKELYNEIAHPRPLDKKLPEILREGLTSDSRKYFRYQNVDNLAAFIRREIPKKTLKKAQALEKKILTVIEKSGAAPVRRQNKRQAG
;
A
#
# COMPACT_ATOMS: atom_id res chain seq x y z
N MET A 1 -11.09 22.97 8.55
CA MET A 1 -11.65 22.47 9.83
C MET A 1 -12.49 21.24 9.52
N ALA A 2 -11.96 20.04 9.75
CA ALA A 2 -12.74 18.82 9.59
C ALA A 2 -13.59 18.63 10.85
N ALA A 3 -14.91 18.72 10.70
CA ALA A 3 -15.83 18.39 11.77
C ALA A 3 -15.60 16.93 12.17
N ALA A 4 -15.16 16.71 13.41
CA ALA A 4 -15.10 15.39 14.01
C ALA A 4 -16.53 14.85 14.13
N ARG A 5 -17.00 14.13 13.11
CA ARG A 5 -18.24 13.35 13.19
C ARG A 5 -18.07 12.39 14.36
N LYS A 6 -18.84 12.59 15.44
CA LYS A 6 -18.99 11.62 16.53
C LYS A 6 -19.36 10.27 15.90
N LYS A 7 -18.41 9.34 15.83
CA LYS A 7 -18.65 7.97 15.34
C LYS A 7 -19.62 7.31 16.32
N ALA A 8 -20.83 7.00 15.88
CA ALA A 8 -21.79 6.23 16.66
C ALA A 8 -21.15 4.91 17.12
N ALA A 9 -21.40 4.51 18.36
CA ALA A 9 -20.88 3.26 18.89
C ALA A 9 -21.37 2.08 18.03
N PRO A 10 -20.50 1.12 17.67
CA PRO A 10 -20.90 -0.01 16.86
C PRO A 10 -22.00 -0.82 17.56
N SER A 11 -22.99 -1.27 16.80
CA SER A 11 -24.10 -2.08 17.32
C SER A 11 -23.58 -3.35 17.99
N ALA A 12 -24.35 -3.90 18.93
CA ALA A 12 -23.97 -5.15 19.62
C ALA A 12 -23.77 -6.31 18.62
N SER A 13 -24.60 -6.36 17.57
CA SER A 13 -24.48 -7.30 16.44
C SER A 13 -23.15 -7.14 15.69
N ALA A 14 -22.75 -5.90 15.34
CA ALA A 14 -21.48 -5.64 14.66
C ALA A 14 -20.28 -6.04 15.52
N ARG A 15 -20.31 -5.76 16.83
CA ARG A 15 -19.27 -6.17 17.77
C ARG A 15 -19.15 -7.70 17.87
N LYS A 16 -20.28 -8.41 17.93
CA LYS A 16 -20.29 -9.87 17.94
C LYS A 16 -19.68 -10.45 16.66
N ARG A 17 -20.04 -9.89 15.50
CA ARG A 17 -19.49 -10.30 14.19
C ARG A 17 -17.99 -10.06 14.09
N VAL A 18 -17.50 -8.88 14.50
CA VAL A 18 -16.06 -8.58 14.56
C VAL A 18 -15.32 -9.55 15.48
N ASN A 19 -15.86 -9.84 16.66
CA ASN A 19 -15.22 -10.79 17.59
C ASN A 19 -15.17 -12.21 17.02
N ALA A 20 -16.22 -12.66 16.32
CA ALA A 20 -16.21 -13.95 15.63
C ALA A 20 -15.14 -13.97 14.52
N LEU A 21 -15.06 -12.90 13.72
CA LEU A 21 -14.06 -12.75 12.66
C LEU A 21 -12.63 -12.81 13.21
N ILE A 22 -12.36 -12.07 14.29
CA ILE A 22 -11.05 -12.06 14.95
C ILE A 22 -10.69 -13.46 15.45
N ARG A 23 -11.63 -14.22 16.00
CA ARG A 23 -11.39 -15.60 16.45
C ARG A 23 -11.07 -16.52 15.28
N GLU A 24 -11.78 -16.38 14.16
CA GLU A 24 -11.54 -17.17 12.96
C GLU A 24 -10.14 -16.91 12.40
N VAL A 25 -9.81 -15.63 12.19
CA VAL A 25 -8.51 -15.21 11.66
C VAL A 25 -7.36 -15.59 12.60
N ALA A 26 -7.57 -15.53 13.92
CA ALA A 26 -6.58 -15.92 14.93
C ALA A 26 -6.30 -17.43 14.99
N LYS A 27 -7.04 -18.30 14.28
CA LYS A 27 -6.66 -19.72 14.14
C LYS A 27 -5.32 -19.88 13.41
N ASN A 28 -4.99 -18.93 12.53
CA ASN A 28 -3.66 -18.85 11.92
C ASN A 28 -2.68 -18.15 12.90
N PRO A 29 -1.56 -18.79 13.29
CA PRO A 29 -0.63 -18.23 14.28
C PRO A 29 -0.03 -16.87 13.90
N GLU A 30 0.25 -16.64 12.62
CA GLU A 30 0.78 -15.34 12.17
C GLU A 30 -0.28 -14.26 12.27
N CYS A 31 -1.51 -14.56 11.86
CA CYS A 31 -2.64 -13.65 12.02
C CYS A 31 -2.92 -13.35 13.51
N ALA A 32 -2.77 -14.33 14.40
CA ALA A 32 -2.87 -14.10 15.85
C ALA A 32 -1.81 -13.10 16.34
N ALA A 33 -0.58 -13.20 15.84
CA ALA A 33 0.48 -12.23 16.14
C ALA A 33 0.15 -10.82 15.58
N LEU A 34 -0.41 -10.73 14.37
CA LEU A 34 -0.85 -9.47 13.78
C LEU A 34 -2.04 -8.84 14.53
N ILE A 35 -2.97 -9.66 15.03
CA ILE A 35 -4.06 -9.20 15.90
C ILE A 35 -3.50 -8.69 17.24
N ALA A 36 -2.51 -9.36 17.81
CA ALA A 36 -1.83 -8.89 19.01
C ALA A 36 -1.12 -7.54 18.77
N LEU A 37 -0.47 -7.39 17.61
CA LEU A 37 0.10 -6.12 17.17
C LEU A 37 -0.98 -5.03 17.05
N ALA A 38 -2.10 -5.32 16.38
CA ALA A 38 -3.23 -4.40 16.24
C ALA A 38 -3.76 -3.92 17.60
N ARG A 39 -3.92 -4.84 18.57
CA ARG A 39 -4.34 -4.50 19.94
C ARG A 39 -3.33 -3.60 20.64
N ARG A 40 -2.02 -3.93 20.56
CA ARG A 40 -0.94 -3.13 21.16
C ARG A 40 -0.90 -1.71 20.60
N GLU A 41 -1.10 -1.57 19.29
CA GLU A 41 -1.11 -0.29 18.57
C GLU A 41 -2.45 0.46 18.69
N LYS A 42 -3.44 -0.13 19.36
CA LYS A 42 -4.82 0.37 19.53
C LYS A 42 -5.55 0.58 18.20
N ILE A 43 -5.29 -0.29 17.22
CA ILE A 43 -6.01 -0.34 15.95
C ILE A 43 -7.40 -0.92 16.17
N ARG A 44 -8.43 -0.22 15.70
CA ARG A 44 -9.83 -0.66 15.81
C ARG A 44 -10.24 -1.40 14.55
N ILE A 45 -10.79 -2.60 14.69
CA ILE A 45 -11.40 -3.32 13.58
C ILE A 45 -12.91 -3.02 13.60
N VAL A 46 -13.43 -2.50 12.48
CA VAL A 46 -14.81 -2.01 12.38
C VAL A 46 -15.45 -2.58 11.12
N ILE A 47 -16.68 -3.06 11.23
CA ILE A 47 -17.52 -3.37 10.07
C ILE A 47 -18.44 -2.17 9.81
N SER A 48 -18.42 -1.65 8.58
CA SER A 48 -19.14 -0.43 8.21
C SER A 48 -19.93 -0.57 6.90
N ASP A 49 -21.04 0.16 6.78
CA ASP A 49 -21.87 0.22 5.57
C ASP A 49 -21.26 1.10 4.46
N LYS A 50 -20.19 1.84 4.79
CA LYS A 50 -19.48 2.76 3.90
C LYS A 50 -17.99 2.66 4.21
N PRO A 51 -17.28 1.63 3.69
CA PRO A 51 -15.82 1.65 3.73
C PRO A 51 -15.33 2.99 3.16
N ARG A 52 -14.35 3.61 3.84
CA ARG A 52 -13.98 5.01 3.61
C ARG A 52 -13.35 5.28 2.23
N ALA A 53 -13.03 4.25 1.47
CA ALA A 53 -12.57 4.35 0.09
C ALA A 53 -13.56 3.74 -0.89
N VAL A 54 -13.72 4.41 -2.03
CA VAL A 54 -14.59 3.98 -3.13
C VAL A 54 -14.12 2.63 -3.65
N GLY A 55 -14.95 1.59 -3.50
CA GLY A 55 -14.76 0.27 -4.11
C GLY A 55 -13.87 -0.71 -3.35
N ALA A 56 -13.41 -0.39 -2.14
CA ALA A 56 -12.60 -1.30 -1.32
C ALA A 56 -13.49 -2.08 -0.33
N THR A 57 -13.36 -3.40 -0.29
CA THR A 57 -14.07 -4.28 0.66
C THR A 57 -13.43 -4.31 2.05
N GLY A 58 -12.19 -3.80 2.16
CA GLY A 58 -11.49 -3.50 3.41
C GLY A 58 -10.49 -2.36 3.21
N LEU A 59 -10.12 -1.69 4.30
CA LEU A 59 -9.07 -0.67 4.29
C LEU A 59 -8.45 -0.44 5.67
N PHE A 60 -7.13 -0.56 5.73
CA PHE A 60 -6.30 -0.10 6.84
C PHE A 60 -6.04 1.41 6.74
N HIS A 61 -6.35 2.11 7.82
CA HIS A 61 -6.12 3.54 8.01
C HIS A 61 -5.14 3.75 9.16
N GLU A 62 -3.89 4.07 8.82
CA GLU A 62 -2.83 4.33 9.81
C GLU A 62 -3.17 5.55 10.68
N ASP A 63 -3.59 6.66 10.08
CA ASP A 63 -3.93 7.90 10.80
C ASP A 63 -5.13 7.76 11.74
N ASP A 64 -6.17 7.04 11.31
CA ASP A 64 -7.40 6.82 12.10
C ASP A 64 -7.28 5.65 13.09
N LYS A 65 -6.14 4.95 13.06
CA LYS A 65 -5.89 3.70 13.77
C LYS A 65 -7.07 2.74 13.64
N ALA A 66 -7.44 2.42 12.41
CA ALA A 66 -8.59 1.59 12.13
C ALA A 66 -8.40 0.68 10.91
N ILE A 67 -9.06 -0.48 10.95
CA ILE A 67 -9.33 -1.33 9.79
C ILE A 67 -10.84 -1.31 9.59
N ASP A 68 -11.29 -0.71 8.49
CA ASP A 68 -12.70 -0.65 8.12
C ASP A 68 -12.99 -1.77 7.11
N LEU A 69 -13.99 -2.60 7.41
CA LEU A 69 -14.42 -3.74 6.59
C LEU A 69 -15.84 -3.51 6.05
N ASP A 70 -16.13 -3.95 4.82
CA ASP A 70 -17.46 -3.81 4.22
C ASP A 70 -18.47 -4.77 4.86
N ARG A 71 -19.55 -4.22 5.41
CA ARG A 71 -20.62 -5.01 6.01
C ARG A 71 -21.27 -5.99 5.03
N LYS A 72 -21.29 -5.69 3.73
CA LYS A 72 -21.95 -6.51 2.70
C LYS A 72 -21.18 -7.77 2.34
N ALA A 73 -19.88 -7.82 2.62
CA ALA A 73 -19.06 -8.99 2.34
C ALA A 73 -19.46 -10.19 3.23
N LYS A 74 -19.27 -11.40 2.71
CA LYS A 74 -19.54 -12.64 3.45
C LYS A 74 -18.47 -12.85 4.53
N ASP A 75 -18.78 -13.59 5.59
CA ASP A 75 -17.85 -13.74 6.73
C ASP A 75 -16.50 -14.39 6.35
N LYS A 76 -16.51 -15.36 5.42
CA LYS A 76 -15.28 -15.96 4.89
C LYS A 76 -14.44 -14.91 4.15
N GLU A 77 -15.06 -14.15 3.25
CA GLU A 77 -14.41 -13.08 2.50
C GLU A 77 -13.86 -11.99 3.44
N LEU A 78 -14.62 -11.62 4.48
CA LEU A 78 -14.17 -10.70 5.51
C LEU A 78 -12.95 -11.17 6.28
N ALA A 79 -12.80 -12.48 6.49
CA ALA A 79 -11.64 -13.03 7.19
C ALA A 79 -10.38 -12.89 6.34
N GLU A 80 -10.52 -13.13 5.03
CA GLU A 80 -9.47 -12.97 4.04
C GLU A 80 -9.05 -11.51 3.88
N ILE A 81 -10.03 -10.61 3.76
CA ILE A 81 -9.79 -9.16 3.73
C ILE A 81 -9.13 -8.70 5.03
N LEU A 82 -9.60 -9.16 6.20
CA LEU A 82 -8.97 -8.79 7.47
C LEU A 82 -7.51 -9.24 7.53
N ALA A 83 -7.18 -10.43 7.02
CA ALA A 83 -5.79 -10.87 6.92
C ALA A 83 -4.94 -9.95 6.02
N HIS A 84 -5.49 -9.52 4.87
CA HIS A 84 -4.86 -8.52 3.98
C HIS A 84 -4.58 -7.20 4.71
N GLU A 85 -5.58 -6.63 5.38
CA GLU A 85 -5.43 -5.35 6.09
C GLU A 85 -4.53 -5.43 7.32
N LEU A 86 -4.49 -6.58 8.00
CA LEU A 86 -3.54 -6.83 9.08
C LEU A 86 -2.10 -6.90 8.55
N ARG A 87 -1.90 -7.37 7.31
CA ARG A 87 -0.58 -7.33 6.66
C ARG A 87 -0.15 -5.89 6.38
N HIS A 88 -1.06 -5.03 5.92
CA HIS A 88 -0.80 -3.58 5.76
C HIS A 88 -0.37 -2.91 7.07
N LEU A 89 -0.99 -3.27 8.20
CA LEU A 89 -0.55 -2.79 9.53
C LEU A 89 0.89 -3.17 9.85
N TRP A 90 1.29 -4.42 9.58
CA TRP A 90 2.67 -4.85 9.81
C TRP A 90 3.64 -4.16 8.85
N GLN A 91 3.25 -4.01 7.58
CA GLN A 91 4.04 -3.31 6.59
C GLN A 91 4.28 -1.86 6.99
N SER A 92 3.29 -1.15 7.55
CA SER A 92 3.47 0.25 8.01
C SER A 92 4.51 0.43 9.12
N ARG A 93 4.83 -0.66 9.85
CA ARG A 93 5.87 -0.66 10.90
C ARG A 93 7.27 -0.88 10.35
N ILE A 94 7.39 -1.60 9.24
CA ILE A 94 8.69 -2.01 8.68
C ILE A 94 9.04 -1.16 7.47
N ILE A 95 8.06 -0.90 6.61
CA ILE A 95 8.07 0.10 5.55
C ILE A 95 7.48 1.38 6.13
N ARG A 96 8.22 2.48 6.08
CA ARG A 96 7.55 3.78 6.17
C ARG A 96 6.82 4.00 4.84
N LEU A 97 5.51 3.74 4.82
CA LEU A 97 4.63 3.96 3.65
C LEU A 97 4.43 5.44 3.30
N ASP A 98 5.27 6.32 3.83
CA ASP A 98 5.30 7.73 3.52
C ASP A 98 5.75 7.93 2.06
N THR A 99 4.77 7.89 1.15
CA THR A 99 4.99 8.13 -0.28
C THR A 99 5.25 9.60 -0.59
N ASN A 100 5.16 10.50 0.41
CA ASN A 100 5.48 11.90 0.20
C ASN A 100 6.93 12.02 -0.26
N GLY A 101 7.18 12.82 -1.29
CA GLY A 101 8.55 13.00 -1.77
C GLY A 101 9.17 11.77 -2.39
N LEU A 102 8.45 10.71 -2.72
CA LEU A 102 8.91 9.80 -3.77
C LEU A 102 8.56 10.39 -5.13
N SER A 103 9.33 10.05 -6.16
CA SER A 103 8.88 10.33 -7.53
C SER A 103 7.61 9.55 -7.81
N ALA A 104 6.75 10.05 -8.69
CA ALA A 104 5.50 9.43 -9.08
C ALA A 104 5.67 7.96 -9.46
N VAL A 105 6.72 7.66 -10.23
CA VAL A 105 7.05 6.29 -10.63
C VAL A 105 7.41 5.43 -9.42
N ASN A 106 8.21 5.96 -8.49
CA ASN A 106 8.59 5.22 -7.29
C ASN A 106 7.42 5.05 -6.31
N SER A 107 6.52 6.03 -6.19
CA SER A 107 5.27 5.90 -5.43
C SER A 107 4.40 4.77 -5.97
N MET A 108 4.24 4.69 -7.30
CA MET A 108 3.49 3.60 -7.94
C MET A 108 4.15 2.24 -7.68
N VAL A 109 5.49 2.16 -7.83
CA VAL A 109 6.24 0.92 -7.58
C VAL A 109 6.10 0.48 -6.12
N GLN A 110 6.30 1.37 -5.16
CA GLN A 110 6.18 1.05 -3.73
C GLN A 110 4.77 0.59 -3.37
N ARG A 111 3.75 1.23 -3.93
CA ARG A 111 2.36 0.85 -3.69
C ARG A 111 2.04 -0.53 -4.26
N ARG A 112 2.43 -0.81 -5.50
CA ARG A 112 2.25 -2.14 -6.10
C ARG A 112 2.98 -3.23 -5.29
N ILE A 113 4.19 -2.98 -4.80
CA ILE A 113 4.90 -3.93 -3.93
C ILE A 113 4.12 -4.20 -2.65
N THR A 114 3.65 -3.14 -1.99
CA THR A 114 2.91 -3.23 -0.71
C THR A 114 1.62 -4.04 -0.88
N GLU A 115 0.82 -3.71 -1.89
CA GLU A 115 -0.44 -4.42 -2.16
C GLU A 115 -0.20 -5.86 -2.58
N CYS A 116 0.78 -6.12 -3.44
CA CYS A 116 1.06 -7.49 -3.85
C CYS A 116 1.56 -8.38 -2.70
N ASP A 117 2.33 -7.84 -1.74
CA ASP A 117 2.71 -8.57 -0.53
C ASP A 117 1.49 -8.83 0.38
N ALA A 118 0.57 -7.87 0.48
CA ALA A 118 -0.67 -8.04 1.23
C ALA A 118 -1.58 -9.12 0.60
N PHE A 119 -1.76 -9.10 -0.73
CA PHE A 119 -2.50 -10.14 -1.45
C PHE A 119 -1.83 -11.51 -1.31
N ALA A 120 -0.51 -11.57 -1.42
CA ALA A 120 0.22 -12.79 -1.20
C ALA A 120 -0.05 -13.36 0.21
N TYR A 121 -0.04 -12.50 1.22
CA TYR A 121 -0.37 -12.91 2.57
C TYR A 121 -1.83 -13.42 2.70
N GLN A 122 -2.79 -12.72 2.09
CA GLN A 122 -4.21 -13.13 2.07
C GLN A 122 -4.39 -14.54 1.49
N ILE A 123 -3.76 -14.84 0.35
CA ILE A 123 -3.84 -16.17 -0.24
C ILE A 123 -3.24 -17.21 0.69
N ARG A 124 -2.06 -16.93 1.24
CA ARG A 124 -1.41 -17.86 2.16
C ARG A 124 -2.34 -18.16 3.33
N PHE A 125 -3.01 -17.14 3.87
CA PHE A 125 -4.04 -17.32 4.88
C PHE A 125 -5.18 -18.23 4.39
N GLN A 126 -5.73 -17.99 3.19
CA GLN A 126 -6.77 -18.85 2.57
C GLN A 126 -6.31 -20.31 2.40
N LEU A 127 -5.06 -20.52 2.00
CA LEU A 127 -4.48 -21.83 1.76
C LEU A 127 -4.04 -22.53 3.03
N THR A 128 -3.96 -21.84 4.16
CA THR A 128 -3.49 -22.45 5.41
C THR A 128 -4.42 -23.59 5.84
N SER A 129 -5.73 -23.47 5.61
CA SER A 129 -6.68 -24.56 5.85
C SER A 129 -6.53 -25.73 4.87
N GLY A 130 -6.07 -25.48 3.63
CA GLY A 130 -5.85 -26.52 2.62
C GLY A 130 -4.42 -27.09 2.61
N ARG A 131 -3.50 -26.54 3.42
CA ARG A 131 -2.10 -27.02 3.49
C ARG A 131 -2.02 -28.37 4.19
N ASP A 132 -2.83 -28.58 5.21
CA ASP A 132 -2.91 -29.86 5.91
C ASP A 132 -3.51 -30.93 4.96
N ASP A 133 -4.59 -30.59 4.25
CA ASP A 133 -5.19 -31.44 3.21
C ASP A 133 -4.19 -31.74 2.07
N LEU A 134 -3.45 -30.74 1.58
CA LEU A 134 -2.42 -30.92 0.54
C LEU A 134 -1.26 -31.79 1.02
N ALA A 135 -0.84 -31.66 2.28
CA ALA A 135 0.20 -32.49 2.88
C ALA A 135 -0.28 -33.94 3.03
N GLU A 136 -1.53 -34.14 3.42
CA GLU A 136 -2.16 -35.45 3.56
C GLU A 136 -2.37 -36.13 2.20
N ILE A 137 -2.82 -35.39 1.18
CA ILE A 137 -2.92 -35.86 -0.21
C ILE A 137 -1.53 -36.22 -0.75
N LYS A 138 -0.50 -35.39 -0.50
CA LYS A 138 0.88 -35.67 -0.93
C LYS A 138 1.44 -36.93 -0.25
N LYS A 139 1.15 -37.12 1.04
CA LYS A 139 1.55 -38.32 1.79
C LYS A 139 0.84 -39.56 1.25
N SER A 140 -0.46 -39.47 1.02
CA SER A 140 -1.29 -40.54 0.44
C SER A 140 -0.81 -40.94 -0.96
N LEU A 141 -0.42 -39.96 -1.79
CA LEU A 141 0.16 -40.20 -3.12
C LEU A 141 1.54 -40.86 -3.06
N ALA A 142 2.34 -40.59 -2.02
CA ALA A 142 3.65 -41.22 -1.82
C ALA A 142 3.54 -42.67 -1.31
N GLU A 143 2.48 -42.99 -0.59
CA GLU A 143 2.19 -44.32 -0.05
C GLU A 143 1.39 -45.21 -1.02
N MET A 144 1.01 -44.69 -2.20
CA MET A 144 0.27 -45.46 -3.20
C MET A 144 1.08 -46.66 -3.74
N PRO A 145 0.49 -47.88 -3.78
CA PRO A 145 1.19 -49.09 -4.21
C PRO A 145 1.48 -49.11 -5.73
N ASP A 146 0.65 -48.45 -6.55
CA ASP A 146 0.87 -48.35 -7.99
C ASP A 146 1.73 -47.12 -8.34
N LYS A 147 3.04 -47.37 -8.52
CA LYS A 147 4.04 -46.33 -8.82
C LYS A 147 3.75 -45.53 -10.10
N LYS A 148 3.06 -46.10 -11.10
CA LYS A 148 2.76 -45.38 -12.36
C LYS A 148 1.59 -44.43 -12.19
N LYS A 149 0.50 -44.87 -11.54
CA LYS A 149 -0.62 -43.99 -11.18
C LYS A 149 -0.20 -42.92 -10.18
N ALA A 150 0.60 -43.29 -9.17
CA ALA A 150 1.14 -42.34 -8.21
C ALA A 150 1.94 -41.22 -8.88
N ALA A 151 2.79 -41.55 -9.87
CA ALA A 151 3.57 -40.56 -10.60
C ALA A 151 2.70 -39.60 -11.45
N ALA A 152 1.65 -40.11 -12.09
CA ALA A 152 0.71 -39.29 -12.87
C ALA A 152 -0.11 -38.34 -11.98
N SER A 153 -0.68 -38.86 -10.89
CA SER A 153 -1.43 -38.07 -9.92
C SER A 153 -0.55 -37.09 -9.14
N LEU A 154 0.71 -37.43 -8.86
CA LEU A 154 1.68 -36.49 -8.28
C LEU A 154 2.03 -35.37 -9.27
N LYS A 155 2.07 -35.65 -10.57
CA LYS A 155 2.28 -34.63 -11.61
C LYS A 155 1.10 -33.66 -11.70
N GLU A 156 -0.14 -34.17 -11.67
CA GLU A 156 -1.36 -33.34 -11.62
C GLU A 156 -1.46 -32.55 -10.32
N PHE A 157 -1.15 -33.18 -9.18
CA PHE A 157 -1.06 -32.50 -7.88
C PHE A 157 -0.03 -31.38 -7.90
N ASN A 158 1.16 -31.62 -8.46
CA ASN A 158 2.19 -30.58 -8.59
C ASN A 158 1.75 -29.48 -9.57
N ALA A 159 0.94 -29.79 -10.59
CA ALA A 159 0.37 -28.79 -11.49
C ALA A 159 -0.71 -27.95 -10.78
N LEU A 160 -1.60 -28.56 -10.00
CA LEU A 160 -2.60 -27.87 -9.16
C LEU A 160 -1.93 -27.04 -8.06
N SER A 161 -0.92 -27.58 -7.38
CA SER A 161 -0.10 -26.85 -6.42
C SER A 161 0.68 -25.71 -7.08
N ALA A 162 1.01 -25.82 -8.37
CA ALA A 162 1.59 -24.74 -9.15
C ALA A 162 0.55 -23.72 -9.65
N MET A 163 -0.75 -24.05 -9.70
CA MET A 163 -1.81 -23.04 -9.87
C MET A 163 -2.04 -22.23 -8.59
N VAL A 164 -1.69 -22.82 -7.44
CA VAL A 164 -1.56 -22.18 -6.14
C VAL A 164 -0.19 -21.45 -6.01
N ASP A 165 0.62 -21.42 -7.07
CA ASP A 165 1.89 -20.70 -7.08
C ASP A 165 1.63 -19.19 -6.96
N MET A 166 2.11 -18.65 -5.84
CA MET A 166 2.12 -17.22 -5.51
C MET A 166 2.60 -16.35 -6.68
N LYS A 167 3.42 -16.90 -7.59
CA LYS A 167 3.84 -16.25 -8.82
C LYS A 167 2.72 -15.91 -9.77
N ALA A 168 2.00 -16.93 -10.21
CA ALA A 168 0.98 -16.78 -11.23
C ALA A 168 -0.13 -15.85 -10.74
N PHE A 169 -0.46 -15.96 -9.44
CA PHE A 169 -1.44 -15.09 -8.81
C PHE A 169 -0.95 -13.65 -8.65
N PHE A 170 0.29 -13.44 -8.21
CA PHE A 170 0.87 -12.10 -8.15
C PHE A 170 0.75 -11.39 -9.50
N MET A 171 1.06 -12.11 -10.59
CA MET A 171 0.92 -11.58 -11.96
C MET A 171 -0.54 -11.33 -12.34
N SER A 172 -1.50 -12.16 -11.92
CA SER A 172 -2.92 -11.90 -12.18
C SER A 172 -3.42 -10.66 -11.41
N MET A 173 -3.01 -10.48 -10.15
CA MET A 173 -3.38 -9.32 -9.34
C MET A 173 -2.76 -8.02 -9.82
N GLN A 174 -1.67 -8.04 -10.60
CA GLN A 174 -1.11 -6.81 -11.19
C GLN A 174 -2.12 -6.09 -12.10
N SER A 175 -3.06 -6.81 -12.71
CA SER A 175 -4.14 -6.22 -13.50
C SER A 175 -5.18 -5.49 -12.63
N GLU A 176 -5.36 -5.91 -11.38
CA GLU A 176 -6.25 -5.27 -10.41
C GLU A 176 -5.62 -4.00 -9.79
N MET A 177 -4.31 -3.79 -9.98
CA MET A 177 -3.58 -2.63 -9.46
C MET A 177 -3.89 -1.32 -10.19
N ASP A 178 -4.65 -1.36 -11.28
CA ASP A 178 -5.03 -0.19 -12.07
C ASP A 178 -5.79 0.87 -11.26
N CYS A 179 -6.49 0.49 -10.18
CA CYS A 179 -7.13 1.44 -9.27
C CYS A 179 -6.10 2.29 -8.49
N TYR A 180 -5.00 1.68 -8.03
CA TYR A 180 -3.95 2.35 -7.26
C TYR A 180 -3.07 3.25 -8.14
N ASP A 181 -2.83 2.83 -9.36
CA ASP A 181 -2.19 3.64 -10.39
C ASP A 181 -3.01 4.92 -10.66
N ARG A 182 -4.34 4.77 -10.83
CA ARG A 182 -5.26 5.91 -11.01
C ARG A 182 -5.24 6.86 -9.81
N GLN A 183 -5.28 6.35 -8.58
CA GLN A 183 -5.19 7.18 -7.37
C GLN A 183 -3.87 7.97 -7.31
N THR A 184 -2.76 7.39 -7.75
CA THR A 184 -1.47 8.11 -7.82
C THR A 184 -1.53 9.25 -8.82
N ILE A 185 -2.15 9.02 -9.99
CA ILE A 185 -2.37 10.06 -11.00
C ILE A 185 -3.28 11.17 -10.48
N GLU A 186 -4.39 10.83 -9.81
CA GLU A 186 -5.31 11.80 -9.20
C GLU A 186 -4.61 12.64 -8.14
N THR A 187 -3.78 12.02 -7.30
CA THR A 187 -2.96 12.72 -6.30
C THR A 187 -2.03 13.74 -6.96
N LEU A 188 -1.38 13.40 -8.07
CA LEU A 188 -0.54 14.33 -8.82
C LEU A 188 -1.35 15.46 -9.46
N GLN A 189 -2.56 15.17 -9.94
CA GLN A 189 -3.47 16.19 -10.46
C GLN A 189 -3.87 17.19 -9.37
N HIS A 190 -4.23 16.71 -8.17
CA HIS A 190 -4.50 17.57 -7.01
C HIS A 190 -3.27 18.39 -6.61
N LYS A 191 -2.06 17.79 -6.60
CA LYS A 191 -0.82 18.53 -6.32
C LYS A 191 -0.58 19.65 -7.35
N LEU A 192 -0.86 19.40 -8.62
CA LEU A 192 -0.77 20.42 -9.67
C LEU A 192 -1.78 21.55 -9.46
N GLU A 193 -3.02 21.22 -9.09
CA GLU A 193 -4.05 22.21 -8.79
C GLU A 193 -3.68 23.05 -7.57
N ILE A 194 -3.23 22.41 -6.49
CA ILE A 194 -2.74 23.09 -5.28
C ILE A 194 -1.58 24.03 -5.62
N ALA A 195 -0.61 23.60 -6.43
CA ALA A 195 0.48 24.46 -6.87
C ALA A 195 -0.03 25.69 -7.62
N ARG A 196 -0.97 25.52 -8.55
CA ARG A 196 -1.60 26.65 -9.28
C ARG A 196 -2.35 27.60 -8.35
N ILE A 197 -3.07 27.06 -7.36
CA ILE A 197 -3.78 27.86 -6.36
C ILE A 197 -2.78 28.69 -5.54
N PHE A 198 -1.68 28.08 -5.09
CA PHE A 198 -0.66 28.82 -4.34
C PHE A 198 0.00 29.92 -5.17
N VAL A 199 0.29 29.67 -6.46
CA VAL A 199 0.82 30.68 -7.36
C VAL A 199 -0.17 31.84 -7.52
N LYS A 200 -1.42 31.56 -7.87
CA LYS A 200 -2.46 32.58 -8.03
C LYS A 200 -2.68 33.38 -6.75
N TYR A 201 -2.71 32.70 -5.61
CA TYR A 201 -2.91 33.38 -4.33
C TYR A 201 -1.71 34.25 -3.97
N ARG A 202 -0.49 33.84 -4.32
CA ARG A 202 0.70 34.68 -4.16
C ARG A 202 0.64 35.94 -5.03
N GLU A 203 0.29 35.80 -6.31
CA GLU A 203 0.14 36.93 -7.24
C GLU A 203 -0.89 37.95 -6.73
N LEU A 204 -2.04 37.48 -6.21
CA LEU A 204 -3.05 38.35 -5.61
C LEU A 204 -2.51 39.10 -4.37
N LEU A 205 -1.71 38.42 -3.53
CA LEU A 205 -1.11 39.03 -2.35
C LEU A 205 0.01 40.03 -2.70
N GLU A 206 0.74 39.80 -3.79
CA GLU A 206 1.75 40.74 -4.31
C GLU A 206 1.10 41.99 -4.89
N ASN A 207 -0.03 41.84 -5.58
CA ASN A 207 -0.80 42.95 -6.16
C ASN A 207 -1.67 43.71 -5.14
N THR A 208 -1.73 43.26 -3.89
CA THR A 208 -2.44 43.96 -2.80
C THR A 208 -1.43 44.69 -1.91
N PRO A 209 -1.13 45.99 -2.16
CA PRO A 209 -0.18 46.74 -1.36
C PRO A 209 -0.73 46.93 0.05
N SER A 210 -0.21 46.17 1.00
CA SER A 210 -0.49 46.35 2.42
C SER A 210 0.74 46.04 3.25
N LYS A 211 1.08 46.95 4.17
CA LYS A 211 2.14 46.78 5.17
C LYS A 211 1.68 45.97 6.40
N ALA A 212 0.47 45.40 6.36
CA ALA A 212 -0.03 44.65 7.50
C ALA A 212 0.73 43.32 7.64
N LYS A 213 1.28 43.09 8.84
CA LYS A 213 2.00 41.87 9.25
C LYS A 213 1.27 40.56 8.88
N LYS A 214 -0.07 40.58 8.88
CA LYS A 214 -0.92 39.45 8.47
C LYS A 214 -0.68 39.03 7.01
N TRP A 215 -0.57 39.98 6.07
CA TRP A 215 -0.37 39.68 4.66
C TRP A 215 1.05 39.21 4.36
N GLU A 216 2.04 39.74 5.07
CA GLU A 216 3.42 39.27 5.00
C GLU A 216 3.55 37.81 5.49
N ALA A 217 2.83 37.45 6.56
CA ALA A 217 2.75 36.08 7.06
C ALA A 217 2.12 35.13 6.03
N GLU A 218 1.02 35.53 5.38
CA GLU A 218 0.37 34.71 4.34
C GLU A 218 1.23 34.56 3.08
N ARG A 219 1.94 35.62 2.64
CA ARG A 219 2.93 35.52 1.54
C ARG A 219 4.02 34.51 1.87
N SER A 220 4.59 34.62 3.08
CA SER A 220 5.63 33.71 3.56
C SER A 220 5.17 32.26 3.63
N LYS A 221 3.91 32.04 4.06
CA LYS A 221 3.29 30.71 4.12
C LYS A 221 3.12 30.09 2.73
N ASN A 222 2.58 30.82 1.75
CA ASN A 222 2.44 30.31 0.38
C ASN A 222 3.81 29.98 -0.24
N ASN A 223 4.79 30.87 -0.07
CA ASN A 223 6.16 30.61 -0.51
C ASN A 223 6.72 29.34 0.12
N ARG A 224 6.55 29.15 1.43
CA ARG A 224 6.99 27.93 2.11
C ARG A 224 6.33 26.69 1.52
N ARG A 225 5.00 26.70 1.31
CA ARG A 225 4.27 25.57 0.74
C ARG A 225 4.70 25.21 -0.68
N LEU A 226 4.91 26.20 -1.55
CA LEU A 226 5.45 25.98 -2.89
C LEU A 226 6.86 25.38 -2.85
N LYS A 227 7.71 25.83 -1.93
CA LYS A 227 9.06 25.29 -1.76
C LYS A 227 9.06 23.86 -1.21
N GLU A 228 8.14 23.56 -0.28
CA GLU A 228 7.93 22.20 0.23
C GLU A 228 7.55 21.26 -0.94
N LEU A 229 6.56 21.64 -1.74
CA LEU A 229 6.14 20.88 -2.94
C LEU A 229 7.28 20.76 -3.96
N TYR A 230 8.05 21.82 -4.21
CA TYR A 230 9.20 21.76 -5.13
C TYR A 230 10.20 20.71 -4.66
N ASN A 231 10.63 20.79 -3.39
CA ASN A 231 11.62 19.88 -2.84
C ASN A 231 11.11 18.43 -2.85
N GLU A 232 9.80 18.24 -2.62
CA GLU A 232 9.16 16.94 -2.69
C GLU A 232 9.31 16.30 -4.08
N ILE A 233 9.09 17.07 -5.15
CA ILE A 233 9.05 16.56 -6.53
C ILE A 233 10.44 16.57 -7.19
N ALA A 234 11.25 17.61 -6.97
CA ALA A 234 12.56 17.78 -7.61
C ALA A 234 13.66 16.94 -6.94
N HIS A 235 13.49 16.61 -5.66
CA HIS A 235 14.48 15.86 -4.88
C HIS A 235 13.83 14.64 -4.23
N PRO A 236 13.33 13.70 -5.04
CA PRO A 236 12.62 12.57 -4.51
C PRO A 236 13.53 11.70 -3.65
N ARG A 237 12.97 11.18 -2.56
CA ARG A 237 13.57 10.17 -1.70
C ARG A 237 13.75 8.86 -2.49
N PRO A 238 14.77 8.06 -2.16
CA PRO A 238 14.91 6.71 -2.71
C PRO A 238 13.81 5.80 -2.17
N LEU A 239 13.55 4.69 -2.88
CA LEU A 239 12.71 3.60 -2.39
C LEU A 239 13.28 3.00 -1.11
N ASP A 240 12.40 2.44 -0.26
CA ASP A 240 12.81 1.79 0.99
C ASP A 240 13.71 0.57 0.70
N LYS A 241 14.86 0.50 1.37
CA LYS A 241 15.84 -0.57 1.15
C LYS A 241 15.36 -1.94 1.64
N LYS A 242 14.37 -1.97 2.53
CA LYS A 242 13.81 -3.20 3.12
C LYS A 242 12.78 -3.88 2.22
N LEU A 243 12.37 -3.26 1.11
CA LEU A 243 11.35 -3.83 0.20
C LEU A 243 11.65 -5.28 -0.23
N PRO A 244 12.90 -5.67 -0.57
CA PRO A 244 13.21 -7.05 -0.91
C PRO A 244 13.08 -8.03 0.28
N GLU A 245 13.45 -7.61 1.48
CA GLU A 245 13.39 -8.44 2.70
C GLU A 245 11.94 -8.72 3.08
N ILE A 246 11.08 -7.72 2.92
CA ILE A 246 9.66 -7.80 3.27
C ILE A 246 8.91 -8.80 2.39
N LEU A 247 9.19 -8.79 1.08
CA LEU A 247 8.64 -9.78 0.16
C LEU A 247 9.12 -11.19 0.48
N ARG A 248 10.38 -11.36 0.94
CA ARG A 248 10.90 -12.66 1.38
C ARG A 248 10.23 -13.15 2.66
N GLU A 249 9.82 -12.25 3.54
CA GLU A 249 9.13 -12.61 4.78
C GLU A 249 7.64 -12.91 4.57
N GLY A 250 6.95 -12.15 3.69
CA GLY A 250 5.54 -12.37 3.38
C GLY A 250 5.27 -13.66 2.61
N LEU A 251 6.25 -14.10 1.84
CA LEU A 251 6.26 -15.33 1.07
C LEU A 251 7.25 -16.29 1.71
N THR A 252 6.79 -17.15 2.63
CA THR A 252 7.59 -18.14 3.37
C THR A 252 8.85 -18.63 2.66
N SER A 253 9.91 -18.88 3.43
CA SER A 253 11.21 -19.47 3.05
C SER A 253 11.17 -20.69 2.11
N ASP A 254 10.01 -21.36 1.99
CA ASP A 254 9.82 -22.56 1.18
C ASP A 254 9.46 -22.29 -0.29
N SER A 255 9.12 -21.05 -0.66
CA SER A 255 8.85 -20.70 -2.07
C SER A 255 10.15 -20.33 -2.80
N ARG A 256 10.97 -21.34 -3.11
CA ARG A 256 12.25 -21.18 -3.85
C ARG A 256 12.12 -20.48 -5.22
N LYS A 257 10.90 -20.27 -5.74
CA LYS A 257 10.65 -19.76 -7.09
C LYS A 257 10.29 -18.28 -7.15
N TYR A 258 10.11 -17.58 -6.02
CA TYR A 258 9.76 -16.17 -6.04
C TYR A 258 10.91 -15.24 -5.63
N PHE A 259 11.55 -14.73 -6.68
CA PHE A 259 12.45 -13.59 -6.75
C PHE A 259 13.87 -13.75 -6.19
N ARG A 260 14.80 -14.01 -7.13
CA ARG A 260 16.23 -13.72 -7.03
C ARG A 260 16.53 -12.21 -7.10
N TYR A 261 15.66 -11.34 -6.60
CA TYR A 261 16.01 -9.92 -6.50
C TYR A 261 16.87 -9.73 -5.27
N GLN A 262 18.17 -9.60 -5.53
CA GLN A 262 19.19 -9.40 -4.51
C GLN A 262 19.13 -7.99 -3.90
N ASN A 263 18.47 -7.04 -4.58
CA ASN A 263 18.35 -5.64 -4.14
C ASN A 263 17.05 -4.98 -4.65
N VAL A 264 16.81 -3.76 -4.12
CA VAL A 264 15.63 -2.93 -4.40
C VAL A 264 15.57 -2.48 -5.85
N ASP A 265 16.71 -2.21 -6.48
CA ASP A 265 16.76 -1.68 -7.84
C ASP A 265 16.26 -2.70 -8.87
N ASN A 266 16.66 -3.96 -8.72
CA ASN A 266 16.20 -5.05 -9.58
C ASN A 266 14.70 -5.30 -9.44
N LEU A 267 14.19 -5.26 -8.21
CA LEU A 267 12.76 -5.37 -7.91
C LEU A 267 11.98 -4.19 -8.52
N ALA A 268 12.46 -2.97 -8.30
CA ALA A 268 11.84 -1.77 -8.82
C ALA A 268 11.82 -1.75 -10.35
N ALA A 269 12.90 -2.21 -10.99
CA ALA A 269 12.98 -2.33 -12.45
C ALA A 269 11.97 -3.34 -13.01
N PHE A 270 11.78 -4.48 -12.35
CA PHE A 270 10.78 -5.46 -12.73
C PHE A 270 9.36 -4.88 -12.60
N ILE A 271 8.98 -4.41 -11.41
CA ILE A 271 7.63 -3.85 -11.18
C ILE A 271 7.34 -2.70 -12.13
N ARG A 272 8.33 -1.84 -12.41
CA ARG A 272 8.19 -0.72 -13.34
C ARG A 272 7.89 -1.18 -14.78
N ARG A 273 8.38 -2.34 -15.22
CA ARG A 273 8.07 -2.89 -16.55
C ARG A 273 6.61 -3.33 -16.67
N GLU A 274 6.03 -3.77 -15.56
CA GLU A 274 4.64 -4.23 -15.50
C GLU A 274 3.63 -3.07 -15.35
N ILE A 275 4.10 -1.85 -15.06
CA ILE A 275 3.24 -0.67 -15.08
C ILE A 275 2.98 -0.24 -16.53
N PRO A 276 1.73 -0.02 -16.95
CA PRO A 276 1.42 0.41 -18.31
C PRO A 276 2.22 1.67 -18.72
N LYS A 277 2.90 1.61 -19.87
CA LYS A 277 3.75 2.71 -20.38
C LYS A 277 3.00 4.05 -20.45
N LYS A 278 1.71 4.03 -20.82
CA LYS A 278 0.86 5.23 -20.87
C LYS A 278 0.69 5.87 -19.49
N THR A 279 0.52 5.06 -18.45
CA THR A 279 0.38 5.52 -17.06
C THR A 279 1.67 6.15 -16.56
N LEU A 280 2.82 5.51 -16.79
CA LEU A 280 4.13 6.07 -16.43
C LEU A 280 4.38 7.43 -17.08
N LYS A 281 4.14 7.54 -18.40
CA LYS A 281 4.29 8.80 -19.14
C LYS A 281 3.37 9.88 -18.59
N LYS A 282 2.12 9.54 -18.25
CA LYS A 282 1.16 10.49 -17.67
C LYS A 282 1.65 10.99 -16.31
N ALA A 283 2.15 10.10 -15.46
CA ALA A 283 2.65 10.45 -14.14
C ALA A 283 3.87 11.40 -14.22
N GLN A 284 4.86 11.05 -15.04
CA GLN A 284 6.05 11.88 -15.28
C GLN A 284 5.71 13.24 -15.89
N ALA A 285 4.75 13.28 -16.83
CA ALA A 285 4.29 14.52 -17.42
C ALA A 285 3.62 15.45 -16.39
N LEU A 286 2.89 14.88 -15.42
CA LEU A 286 2.31 15.65 -14.32
C LEU A 286 3.39 16.19 -13.38
N GLU A 287 4.38 15.39 -12.98
CA GLU A 287 5.53 15.88 -12.20
C GLU A 287 6.22 17.05 -12.87
N LYS A 288 6.52 16.92 -14.17
CA LYS A 288 7.14 17.99 -14.95
C LYS A 288 6.28 19.25 -14.96
N LYS A 289 4.96 19.11 -15.15
CA LYS A 289 4.02 20.26 -15.12
C LYS A 289 4.00 20.94 -13.75
N ILE A 290 4.02 20.17 -12.65
CA ILE A 290 4.07 20.72 -11.30
C ILE A 290 5.35 21.54 -11.12
N LEU A 291 6.52 20.97 -11.46
CA LEU A 291 7.80 21.66 -11.37
C LEU A 291 7.81 22.94 -12.20
N THR A 292 7.34 22.89 -13.46
CA THR A 292 7.27 24.07 -14.33
C THR A 292 6.39 25.17 -13.74
N VAL A 293 5.24 24.83 -13.13
CA VAL A 293 4.37 25.82 -12.47
C VAL A 293 5.09 26.48 -11.29
N ILE A 294 5.76 25.69 -10.45
CA ILE A 294 6.44 26.21 -9.26
C ILE A 294 7.66 27.05 -9.66
N GLU A 295 8.47 26.59 -10.61
CA GLU A 295 9.66 27.31 -11.11
C GLU A 295 9.28 28.66 -11.74
N LYS A 296 8.23 28.69 -12.57
CA LYS A 296 7.73 29.93 -13.17
C LYS A 296 7.21 30.94 -12.14
N SER A 297 6.79 30.46 -10.97
CA SER A 297 6.44 31.36 -9.88
C SER A 297 7.67 32.02 -9.24
N GLY A 298 8.90 31.54 -9.45
CA GLY A 298 10.08 32.07 -8.76
C GLY A 298 10.23 31.59 -7.31
N ALA A 299 9.44 30.60 -6.89
CA ALA A 299 9.64 29.90 -5.63
C ALA A 299 10.88 28.98 -5.73
N ALA A 300 12.06 29.52 -5.40
CA ALA A 300 13.31 28.76 -5.35
C ALA A 300 13.33 27.72 -4.20
N PRO A 301 14.02 26.57 -4.35
CA PRO A 301 14.05 25.51 -3.35
C PRO A 301 14.40 26.02 -1.94
N VAL A 302 13.91 25.34 -0.89
CA VAL A 302 14.51 25.53 0.44
C VAL A 302 15.94 25.04 0.32
N ARG A 303 16.94 25.94 0.27
CA ARG A 303 18.34 25.55 0.42
C ARG A 303 18.40 24.68 1.68
N ARG A 304 18.60 23.38 1.53
CA ARG A 304 19.07 22.57 2.64
C ARG A 304 20.41 23.19 3.00
N GLN A 305 20.46 23.90 4.13
CA GLN A 305 21.72 24.15 4.78
C GLN A 305 22.25 22.75 5.11
N ASN A 306 23.10 22.22 4.24
CA ASN A 306 23.98 21.14 4.60
C ASN A 306 24.85 21.71 5.72
N LYS A 307 24.39 21.61 6.97
CA LYS A 307 25.33 21.50 8.08
C LYS A 307 26.11 20.24 7.78
N ARG A 308 27.25 20.42 7.13
CA ARG A 308 28.38 19.51 7.22
C ARG A 308 28.59 19.28 8.72
N GLN A 309 28.10 18.17 9.24
CA GLN A 309 28.74 17.54 10.39
C GLN A 309 30.03 16.93 9.83
N ALA A 310 31.04 17.78 9.71
CA ALA A 310 32.42 17.39 9.83
C ALA A 310 32.76 17.65 11.30
N GLY A 311 33.09 16.58 12.01
CA GLY A 311 33.23 16.51 13.46
C GLY A 311 32.95 15.08 13.88
#